data_AF-A0A6D2JX52-F1
#
_entry.id   AF-A0A6D2JX52-F1
#
_cell.length_a   1.000
_cell.length_b   1.000
_cell.length_c   1.000
_cell.angle_alpha   90.00
_cell.angle_beta   90.00
_cell.angle_gamma   90.00
#
_symmetry.space_group_name_H-M   'P 1'
#
loop_
_entity.id
_entity.type
_entity.pdbx_description
1 polymer ?
#
loop_
_entity_poly.entity_id
_entity_poly.type
_entity_poly.pdbx_seq_one_letter_code
_entity_poly.pdbx_strand_id
1 'polypeptide(L)'
;MFSVTTAAKEEPSESPLMSLPEDIIVEIIARVERSDHPSLSIVSKQLQSIVSSPELFARRSLLGRIEHRLYVILHLHDYSSSNTSLYVLHNRRLVPIPGLPTSGFVASGSKIYGFGDDIAYSRTAVSMECAYHTVKTLPSMPYMFSRAASYIDGKVYVTGNLGYDREEVSVVVFDTEKQMWEGEVIKPEIKIGNMIRCSLVMDDKIYIADYFRSVFYDTKERTWGRDTMLDSKKWMFADACVLDDVLYYYSRDENCLRRYDPKKRCWGVVNGLDDLLATTRGSWAMSRSSMKTVETVSYNGKLALFFLRRTGRGDKGIWCAEISLETRQGGEIWGQVEWCHQVLSIEDQSCEIKSLPVML
;
A
#
# COMPACT_ATOMS: atom_id res chain seq x y z
N MET A 1 2.15 -66.55 35.15
CA MET A 1 1.41 -66.05 33.97
C MET A 1 1.29 -64.55 34.10
N PHE A 2 2.13 -63.78 33.41
CA PHE A 2 1.91 -62.35 33.21
C PHE A 2 1.59 -62.17 31.73
N SER A 3 0.33 -61.82 31.43
CA SER A 3 -0.13 -61.51 30.09
C SER A 3 0.34 -60.11 29.73
N VAL A 4 1.19 -60.01 28.72
CA VAL A 4 1.58 -58.74 28.10
C VAL A 4 0.50 -58.42 27.09
N THR A 5 -0.39 -57.49 27.42
CA THR A 5 -1.35 -56.94 26.47
C THR A 5 -0.60 -55.97 25.56
N THR A 6 -0.33 -56.39 24.33
CA THR A 6 0.14 -55.51 23.26
C THR A 6 -0.96 -54.51 22.92
N ALA A 7 -0.74 -53.24 23.26
CA ALA A 7 -1.57 -52.15 22.77
C ALA A 7 -1.49 -52.11 21.24
N ALA A 8 -2.65 -52.23 20.59
CA ALA A 8 -2.77 -52.04 19.15
C ALA A 8 -2.30 -50.62 18.81
N LYS A 9 -1.36 -50.54 17.88
CA LYS A 9 -0.87 -49.29 17.30
C LYS A 9 -2.01 -48.73 16.46
N GLU A 10 -2.69 -47.69 16.93
CA GLU A 10 -3.64 -46.94 16.11
C GLU A 10 -2.91 -46.43 14.87
N GLU A 11 -3.33 -46.89 13.69
CA GLU A 11 -2.91 -46.28 12.42
C GLU A 11 -3.43 -44.84 12.38
N PRO A 12 -2.65 -43.88 11.85
CA PRO A 12 -3.12 -42.51 11.74
C PRO A 12 -4.34 -42.50 10.83
N SER A 13 -5.51 -42.17 11.38
CA SER A 13 -6.74 -42.01 10.60
C SER A 13 -6.48 -40.97 9.52
N GLU A 14 -6.52 -41.37 8.25
CA GLU A 14 -6.45 -40.42 7.14
C GLU A 14 -7.61 -39.43 7.25
N SER A 15 -7.30 -38.14 7.32
CA SER A 15 -8.31 -37.09 7.39
C SER A 15 -9.26 -37.21 6.19
N PRO A 16 -10.60 -37.21 6.37
CA PRO A 16 -11.56 -37.40 5.28
C PRO A 16 -11.44 -36.39 4.13
N LEU A 17 -10.88 -35.22 4.45
CA LEU A 17 -10.62 -34.15 3.48
C LEU A 17 -9.47 -34.51 2.53
N MET A 18 -8.53 -35.35 2.97
CA MET A 18 -7.34 -35.78 2.24
C MET A 18 -7.61 -36.98 1.30
N SER A 19 -8.78 -37.62 1.44
CA SER A 19 -9.26 -38.64 0.49
C SER A 19 -9.99 -38.06 -0.73
N LEU A 20 -10.20 -36.74 -0.77
CA LEU A 20 -10.86 -36.07 -1.88
C LEU A 20 -9.88 -35.79 -3.05
N PRO A 21 -10.38 -35.74 -4.29
CA PRO A 21 -9.60 -35.21 -5.42
C PRO A 21 -9.11 -33.78 -5.16
N GLU A 22 -7.89 -33.47 -5.61
CA GLU A 22 -7.21 -32.21 -5.31
C GLU A 22 -7.99 -30.98 -5.79
N ASP A 23 -8.66 -31.06 -6.93
CA ASP A 23 -9.51 -30.00 -7.49
C ASP A 23 -10.71 -29.69 -6.58
N ILE A 24 -11.29 -30.70 -5.92
CA ILE A 24 -12.35 -30.52 -4.92
C ILE A 24 -11.80 -29.88 -3.65
N ILE A 25 -10.60 -30.27 -3.21
CA ILE A 25 -9.96 -29.65 -2.04
C ILE A 25 -9.68 -28.17 -2.31
N VAL A 26 -9.12 -27.84 -3.48
CA VAL A 26 -8.91 -26.45 -3.93
C VAL A 26 -10.24 -25.68 -3.92
N GLU A 27 -11.31 -26.29 -4.42
CA GLU A 27 -12.63 -25.68 -4.45
C GLU A 27 -13.20 -25.39 -3.05
N ILE A 28 -12.99 -26.29 -2.10
CA ILE A 28 -13.38 -26.10 -0.70
C ILE A 28 -12.55 -24.99 -0.06
N ILE A 29 -11.22 -25.04 -0.17
CA ILE A 29 -10.31 -24.05 0.44
C ILE A 29 -10.50 -22.67 -0.19
N ALA A 30 -10.84 -22.59 -1.48
CA ALA A 30 -11.12 -21.33 -2.16
C ALA A 30 -12.31 -20.56 -1.53
N ARG A 31 -13.20 -21.25 -0.80
CA ARG A 31 -14.33 -20.62 -0.08
C ARG A 31 -14.00 -20.19 1.34
N VAL A 32 -12.88 -20.65 1.89
CA VAL A 32 -12.39 -20.28 3.22
C VAL A 32 -11.66 -18.93 3.13
N GLU A 33 -11.82 -18.05 4.11
CA GLU A 33 -11.09 -16.78 4.16
C GLU A 33 -9.56 -17.00 4.19
N ARG A 34 -8.77 -16.13 3.54
CA ARG A 34 -7.31 -16.26 3.56
C ARG A 34 -6.72 -16.00 4.93
N SER A 35 -7.47 -15.38 5.84
CA SER A 35 -7.11 -15.22 7.25
C SER A 35 -6.88 -16.56 7.93
N ASP A 36 -7.63 -17.60 7.53
CA ASP A 36 -7.57 -18.95 8.09
C ASP A 36 -6.62 -19.89 7.33
N HIS A 37 -6.14 -19.49 6.14
CA HIS A 37 -5.23 -20.29 5.33
C HIS A 37 -3.92 -20.67 6.05
N PRO A 38 -3.26 -19.81 6.85
CA PRO A 38 -2.11 -20.21 7.65
C PRO A 38 -2.43 -21.36 8.61
N SER A 39 -3.63 -21.37 9.21
CA SER A 39 -4.10 -22.45 10.08
C SER A 39 -4.35 -23.74 9.31
N LEU A 40 -4.84 -23.67 8.07
CA LEU A 40 -5.00 -24.84 7.20
C LEU A 40 -3.65 -25.42 6.77
N SER A 41 -2.68 -24.56 6.44
CA SER A 41 -1.34 -24.96 5.99
C SER A 41 -0.56 -25.78 7.01
N ILE A 42 -0.83 -25.62 8.31
CA ILE A 42 -0.13 -26.39 9.36
C ILE A 42 -0.75 -27.77 9.61
N VAL A 43 -1.95 -28.06 9.07
CA VAL A 43 -2.65 -29.34 9.30
C VAL A 43 -2.02 -30.47 8.50
N SER A 44 -1.60 -30.23 7.26
CA SER A 44 -0.97 -31.25 6.41
C SER A 44 -0.07 -30.64 5.34
N LYS A 45 0.91 -31.42 4.84
CA LYS A 45 1.78 -31.00 3.73
C LYS A 45 1.01 -30.75 2.43
N GLN A 46 -0.06 -31.49 2.17
CA GLN A 46 -0.89 -31.27 0.99
C GLN A 46 -1.64 -29.94 1.08
N LEU A 47 -2.24 -29.63 2.23
CA LEU A 47 -2.91 -28.35 2.46
C LEU A 47 -1.93 -27.19 2.38
N GLN A 48 -0.73 -27.34 2.95
CA GLN A 48 0.35 -26.37 2.81
C GLN A 48 0.69 -26.10 1.34
N SER A 49 0.79 -27.16 0.53
CA SER A 49 1.05 -27.07 -0.90
C SER A 49 -0.09 -26.36 -1.64
N ILE A 50 -1.34 -26.75 -1.39
CA ILE A 50 -2.53 -26.16 -2.03
C ILE A 50 -2.69 -24.68 -1.64
N VAL A 51 -2.51 -24.33 -0.37
CA VAL A 51 -2.57 -22.93 0.09
C VAL A 51 -1.51 -22.07 -0.59
N SER A 52 -0.35 -22.65 -0.89
CA SER A 52 0.76 -21.98 -1.58
C SER A 52 0.67 -22.08 -3.11
N SER A 53 -0.38 -22.71 -3.64
CA SER A 53 -0.52 -23.00 -5.07
C SER A 53 -1.17 -21.84 -5.84
N PRO A 54 -0.65 -21.45 -7.02
CA PRO A 54 -1.31 -20.49 -7.91
C PRO A 54 -2.76 -20.84 -8.27
N GLU A 55 -3.09 -22.12 -8.32
CA GLU A 55 -4.39 -22.68 -8.65
C GLU A 55 -5.47 -22.22 -7.66
N LEU A 56 -5.15 -22.21 -6.36
CA LEU A 56 -6.07 -21.72 -5.35
C LEU A 56 -6.40 -20.24 -5.55
N PHE A 57 -5.39 -19.42 -5.84
CA PHE A 57 -5.60 -17.98 -6.09
C PHE A 57 -6.46 -17.76 -7.35
N ALA A 58 -6.16 -18.45 -8.45
CA ALA A 58 -6.96 -18.38 -9.66
C ALA A 58 -8.41 -18.80 -9.40
N ARG A 59 -8.63 -19.86 -8.61
CA ARG A 59 -9.98 -20.33 -8.30
C ARG A 59 -10.77 -19.34 -7.44
N ARG A 60 -10.13 -18.74 -6.44
CA ARG A 60 -10.74 -17.70 -5.60
C ARG A 60 -11.15 -16.48 -6.42
N SER A 61 -10.26 -16.04 -7.33
CA SER A 61 -10.55 -14.95 -8.25
C SER A 61 -11.79 -15.25 -9.10
N LEU A 62 -11.90 -16.48 -9.65
CA LEU A 62 -13.08 -16.93 -10.41
C LEU A 62 -14.37 -16.91 -9.57
N LEU A 63 -14.28 -17.23 -8.28
CA LEU A 63 -15.41 -17.21 -7.34
C LEU A 63 -15.76 -15.79 -6.86
N GLY A 64 -15.05 -14.75 -7.31
CA GLY A 64 -15.23 -13.38 -6.81
C GLY A 64 -14.83 -13.20 -5.35
N ARG A 65 -13.99 -14.10 -4.81
CA ARG A 65 -13.51 -14.08 -3.41
C ARG A 65 -12.24 -13.25 -3.30
N ILE A 66 -12.35 -11.99 -3.68
CA ILE A 66 -11.27 -11.01 -3.60
C ILE A 66 -11.17 -10.50 -2.15
N GLU A 67 -9.97 -10.57 -1.57
CA GLU A 67 -9.68 -10.04 -0.25
C GLU A 67 -8.71 -8.86 -0.37
N HIS A 68 -9.05 -7.75 0.28
CA HIS A 68 -8.15 -6.62 0.36
C HIS A 68 -7.10 -6.85 1.45
N ARG A 69 -5.83 -6.72 1.10
CA ARG A 69 -4.71 -6.66 2.05
C ARG A 69 -4.02 -5.31 1.98
N LEU A 70 -3.46 -4.91 3.11
CA LEU A 70 -2.73 -3.67 3.23
C LEU A 70 -1.29 -3.98 3.56
N TYR A 71 -0.39 -3.68 2.63
CA TYR A 71 1.04 -3.74 2.85
C TYR A 71 1.51 -2.39 3.38
N VAL A 72 2.43 -2.40 4.32
CA VAL A 72 2.97 -1.19 4.95
C VAL A 72 4.49 -1.25 4.89
N ILE A 73 5.08 -0.24 4.27
CA ILE A 73 6.51 0.02 4.21
C ILE A 73 6.83 1.04 5.29
N LEU A 74 7.81 0.71 6.11
CA LEU A 74 8.36 1.62 7.10
C LEU A 74 9.78 1.98 6.69
N HIS A 75 10.01 3.28 6.47
CA HIS A 75 11.35 3.82 6.35
C HIS A 75 11.79 4.28 7.74
N LEU A 76 12.62 3.45 8.38
CA LEU A 76 13.17 3.71 9.71
C LEU A 76 14.49 4.43 9.54
N HIS A 77 14.62 5.60 10.14
CA HIS A 77 15.86 6.37 10.12
C HIS A 77 16.45 6.42 11.53
N ASP A 78 17.69 5.95 11.64
CA ASP A 78 18.59 6.12 12.77
C ASP A 78 19.70 7.11 12.40
N TYR A 79 20.48 7.57 13.37
CA TYR A 79 21.58 8.54 13.20
C TYR A 79 22.64 8.12 12.16
N SER A 80 22.72 6.83 11.83
CA SER A 80 23.76 6.24 10.97
C SER A 80 23.23 5.50 9.73
N SER A 81 21.93 5.21 9.64
CA SER A 81 21.37 4.41 8.54
C SER A 81 19.88 4.61 8.34
N SER A 82 19.41 4.39 7.10
CA SER A 82 18.00 4.20 6.78
C SER A 82 17.78 2.72 6.46
N ASN A 83 16.76 2.12 7.09
CA ASN A 83 16.34 0.77 6.78
C ASN A 83 14.88 0.78 6.30
N THR A 84 14.60 0.00 5.26
CA THR A 84 13.25 -0.15 4.71
C THR A 84 12.73 -1.52 5.08
N SER A 85 11.67 -1.55 5.88
CA SER A 85 11.03 -2.78 6.34
C SER A 85 9.63 -2.88 5.75
N LEU A 86 9.27 -4.06 5.24
CA LEU A 86 7.98 -4.33 4.64
C LEU A 86 7.13 -5.21 5.56
N TYR A 87 5.88 -4.83 5.75
CA TYR A 87 4.91 -5.50 6.61
C TYR A 87 3.61 -5.74 5.85
N VAL A 88 2.84 -6.71 6.33
CA VAL A 88 1.43 -6.90 5.96
C VAL A 88 0.55 -6.70 7.18
N LEU A 89 -0.54 -5.95 7.04
CA LEU A 89 -1.55 -5.83 8.08
C LEU A 89 -2.41 -7.09 8.10
N HIS A 90 -2.31 -7.85 9.18
CA HIS A 90 -3.03 -9.11 9.38
C HIS A 90 -3.57 -9.15 10.82
N ASN A 91 -4.88 -9.40 10.97
CA ASN A 91 -5.56 -9.43 12.28
C ASN A 91 -5.23 -8.22 13.16
N ARG A 92 -5.25 -7.01 12.57
CA ARG A 92 -4.95 -5.72 13.22
C ARG A 92 -3.52 -5.64 13.82
N ARG A 93 -2.57 -6.38 13.24
CA ARG A 93 -1.13 -6.31 13.57
C ARG A 93 -0.30 -6.25 12.30
N LEU A 94 0.81 -5.53 12.33
CA LEU A 94 1.79 -5.55 11.26
C LEU A 94 2.72 -6.75 11.45
N VAL A 95 2.71 -7.66 10.47
CA VAL A 95 3.57 -8.84 10.44
C VAL A 95 4.69 -8.59 9.43
N PRO A 96 5.97 -8.73 9.80
CA PRO A 96 7.09 -8.49 8.89
C PRO A 96 7.11 -9.52 7.78
N ILE A 97 7.48 -9.07 6.57
CA ILE A 97 7.74 -9.93 5.42
C ILE A 97 9.13 -9.59 4.84
N PRO A 98 9.72 -10.46 4.00
CA PRO A 98 10.99 -10.15 3.36
C PRO A 98 10.95 -8.80 2.63
N GLY A 99 11.98 -7.98 2.87
CA GLY A 99 12.10 -6.67 2.24
C GLY A 99 12.35 -6.75 0.74
N LEU A 100 12.13 -5.63 0.05
CA LEU A 100 12.40 -5.47 -1.37
C LEU A 100 13.65 -4.59 -1.56
N PRO A 101 14.53 -4.88 -2.53
CA PRO A 101 15.79 -4.14 -2.74
C PRO A 101 15.56 -2.82 -3.51
N THR A 102 14.50 -2.09 -3.18
CA THR A 102 14.06 -0.88 -3.88
C THR A 102 13.44 0.13 -2.92
N SER A 103 13.09 1.32 -3.41
CA SER A 103 12.54 2.40 -2.56
C SER A 103 11.26 3.03 -3.10
N GLY A 104 11.09 3.07 -4.43
CA GLY A 104 9.83 3.41 -5.08
C GLY A 104 8.92 2.19 -5.12
N PHE A 105 7.63 2.36 -4.81
CA PHE A 105 6.67 1.26 -4.81
C PHE A 105 5.29 1.70 -5.30
N VAL A 106 4.60 0.78 -5.97
CA VAL A 106 3.18 0.89 -6.35
C VAL A 106 2.51 -0.48 -6.32
N ALA A 107 1.25 -0.53 -5.90
CA ALA A 107 0.43 -1.73 -5.95
C ALA A 107 -0.41 -1.77 -7.24
N SER A 108 -0.65 -2.97 -7.75
CA SER A 108 -1.49 -3.23 -8.92
C SER A 108 -2.08 -4.64 -8.82
N GLY A 109 -3.38 -4.74 -8.58
CA GLY A 109 -4.05 -6.02 -8.38
C GLY A 109 -3.42 -6.78 -7.22
N SER A 110 -2.89 -7.98 -7.48
CA SER A 110 -2.20 -8.84 -6.50
C SER A 110 -0.70 -8.59 -6.39
N LYS A 111 -0.16 -7.65 -7.16
CA LYS A 111 1.29 -7.41 -7.25
C LYS A 111 1.69 -6.08 -6.65
N ILE A 112 2.89 -6.06 -6.08
CA ILE A 112 3.62 -4.83 -5.76
C ILE A 112 4.79 -4.73 -6.72
N TYR A 113 4.97 -3.57 -7.32
CA TYR A 113 6.12 -3.25 -8.14
C TYR A 113 7.04 -2.32 -7.37
N GLY A 114 8.33 -2.66 -7.34
CA GLY A 114 9.39 -1.92 -6.67
C GLY A 114 10.41 -1.37 -7.66
N PHE A 115 10.85 -0.14 -7.48
CA PHE A 115 11.75 0.56 -8.40
C PHE A 115 12.79 1.41 -7.67
N GLY A 116 13.96 1.54 -8.30
CA GLY A 116 14.96 2.51 -7.94
C GLY A 116 15.55 2.34 -6.54
N ASP A 117 16.10 3.44 -6.01
CA ASP A 117 16.74 3.56 -4.71
C ASP A 117 16.45 4.98 -4.16
N ASP A 118 16.35 5.14 -2.84
CA ASP A 118 15.96 6.39 -2.18
C ASP A 118 17.09 7.43 -2.12
N ILE A 119 18.35 7.00 -2.23
CA ILE A 119 19.53 7.84 -2.05
C ILE A 119 20.43 7.90 -3.31
N ALA A 120 20.29 6.93 -4.21
CA ALA A 120 21.11 6.83 -5.42
C ALA A 120 20.30 6.62 -6.71
N TYR A 121 20.95 6.93 -7.83
CA TYR A 121 20.44 6.50 -9.13
C TYR A 121 20.52 4.98 -9.22
N SER A 122 19.47 4.37 -9.74
CA SER A 122 19.37 2.92 -9.80
C SER A 122 18.72 2.48 -11.11
N ARG A 123 18.99 1.23 -11.49
CA ARG A 123 18.32 0.53 -12.59
C ARG A 123 17.46 -0.64 -12.08
N THR A 124 17.36 -0.79 -10.76
CA THR A 124 16.68 -1.92 -10.14
C THR A 124 15.18 -1.78 -10.31
N ALA A 125 14.56 -2.85 -10.81
CA ALA A 125 13.13 -3.00 -10.88
C ALA A 125 12.77 -4.43 -10.48
N VAL A 126 11.78 -4.58 -9.62
CA VAL A 126 11.30 -5.86 -9.12
C VAL A 126 9.77 -5.88 -9.09
N SER A 127 9.19 -7.06 -9.15
CA SER A 127 7.79 -7.29 -8.82
C SER A 127 7.69 -8.34 -7.72
N MET A 128 6.68 -8.23 -6.87
CA MET A 128 6.36 -9.20 -5.85
C MET A 128 4.92 -9.66 -6.02
N GLU A 129 4.73 -10.98 -6.14
CA GLU A 129 3.41 -11.58 -6.08
C GLU A 129 2.98 -11.71 -4.61
N CYS A 130 1.97 -10.95 -4.20
CA CYS A 130 1.62 -10.79 -2.78
C CYS A 130 0.96 -12.05 -2.21
N ALA A 131 0.35 -12.88 -3.05
CA ALA A 131 -0.28 -14.12 -2.61
C ALA A 131 0.71 -15.10 -1.94
N TYR A 132 1.98 -15.09 -2.37
CA TYR A 132 3.04 -16.00 -1.91
C TYR A 132 4.36 -15.29 -1.55
N HIS A 133 4.36 -13.95 -1.53
CA HIS A 133 5.52 -13.10 -1.34
C HIS A 133 6.74 -13.49 -2.20
N THR A 134 6.49 -13.91 -3.44
CA THR A 134 7.56 -14.31 -4.38
C THR A 134 8.03 -13.09 -5.17
N VAL A 135 9.32 -12.81 -5.10
CA VAL A 135 9.95 -11.67 -5.77
C VAL A 135 10.55 -12.11 -7.10
N LYS A 136 10.34 -11.31 -8.15
CA LYS A 136 10.91 -11.49 -9.48
C LYS A 136 11.61 -10.21 -9.93
N THR A 137 12.83 -10.34 -10.44
CA THR A 137 13.54 -9.25 -11.10
C THR A 137 12.87 -8.92 -12.42
N LEU A 138 12.68 -7.62 -12.69
CA LEU A 138 12.16 -7.10 -13.94
C LEU A 138 13.31 -6.62 -14.83
N PRO A 139 13.08 -6.36 -16.14
CA PRO A 139 14.07 -5.69 -16.96
C PRO A 139 14.55 -4.38 -16.31
N SER A 140 15.84 -4.11 -16.43
CA SER A 140 16.46 -2.93 -15.84
C SER A 140 15.79 -1.65 -16.31
N MET A 141 15.40 -0.80 -15.35
CA MET A 141 14.86 0.52 -15.66
C MET A 141 15.95 1.46 -16.19
N PRO A 142 15.58 2.53 -16.93
CA PRO A 142 16.50 3.62 -17.23
C PRO A 142 17.19 4.15 -15.96
N TYR A 143 18.46 4.55 -16.05
CA TYR A 143 19.23 5.01 -14.90
C TYR A 143 18.63 6.31 -14.34
N MET A 144 17.90 6.19 -13.25
CA MET A 144 17.01 7.22 -12.74
C MET A 144 17.07 7.28 -11.21
N PHE A 145 16.90 8.49 -10.68
CA PHE A 145 16.59 8.71 -9.27
C PHE A 145 15.05 8.66 -9.10
N SER A 146 14.50 7.49 -8.77
CA SER A 146 13.04 7.28 -8.74
C SER A 146 12.45 7.82 -7.45
N ARG A 147 11.29 8.49 -7.51
CA ARG A 147 10.68 9.10 -6.32
C ARG A 147 9.24 8.67 -6.07
N ALA A 148 8.47 8.47 -7.13
CA ALA A 148 7.08 8.09 -7.04
C ALA A 148 6.68 7.19 -8.21
N ALA A 149 5.63 6.40 -8.02
CA ALA A 149 5.09 5.56 -9.07
C ALA A 149 3.57 5.50 -8.97
N SER A 150 2.91 5.37 -10.12
CA SER A 150 1.47 5.21 -10.23
C SER A 150 1.14 4.15 -11.25
N TYR A 151 0.03 3.45 -11.04
CA TYR A 151 -0.45 2.40 -11.94
C TYR A 151 -1.80 2.80 -12.50
N ILE A 152 -1.93 2.74 -13.82
CA ILE A 152 -3.18 2.96 -14.55
C ILE A 152 -3.12 2.18 -15.87
N ASP A 153 -4.24 1.61 -16.31
CA ASP A 153 -4.40 0.94 -17.61
C ASP A 153 -3.31 -0.09 -17.95
N GLY A 154 -2.97 -0.96 -17.00
CA GLY A 154 -1.97 -2.03 -17.25
C GLY A 154 -0.52 -1.54 -17.29
N LYS A 155 -0.25 -0.28 -16.93
CA LYS A 155 1.08 0.30 -16.99
C LYS A 155 1.48 0.95 -15.68
N VAL A 156 2.76 0.85 -15.36
CA VAL A 156 3.37 1.56 -14.23
C VAL A 156 4.15 2.75 -14.74
N TYR A 157 3.79 3.94 -14.27
CA TYR A 157 4.45 5.20 -14.56
C TYR A 157 5.35 5.55 -13.39
N VAL A 158 6.66 5.43 -13.60
CA VAL A 158 7.68 5.77 -12.59
C VAL A 158 8.16 7.18 -12.85
N THR A 159 8.00 8.04 -11.85
CA THR A 159 8.40 9.44 -11.88
C THR A 159 9.66 9.65 -11.07
N GLY A 160 10.63 10.34 -11.66
CA GLY A 160 11.90 10.64 -11.03
C GLY A 160 12.70 11.66 -11.83
N ASN A 161 14.01 11.61 -11.70
CA ASN A 161 14.92 12.46 -12.46
C ASN A 161 15.87 11.60 -13.30
N LEU A 162 16.00 11.94 -14.59
CA LEU A 162 16.98 11.37 -15.50
C LEU A 162 18.13 12.34 -15.66
N GLY A 163 19.37 11.89 -15.43
CA GLY A 163 20.58 12.72 -15.56
C GLY A 163 21.11 13.26 -14.24
N TYR A 164 22.43 13.43 -14.13
CA TYR A 164 23.14 13.65 -12.86
C TYR A 164 22.77 14.93 -12.11
N ASP A 165 22.30 15.96 -12.82
CA ASP A 165 21.97 17.28 -12.27
C ASP A 165 20.70 17.28 -11.40
N ARG A 166 19.86 16.23 -11.48
CA ARG A 166 18.56 16.15 -10.79
C ARG A 166 17.69 17.37 -11.08
N GLU A 167 17.78 18.00 -12.25
CA GLU A 167 16.99 19.20 -12.54
C GLU A 167 15.69 18.89 -13.27
N GLU A 168 15.72 17.93 -14.19
CA GLU A 168 14.55 17.58 -15.01
C GLU A 168 13.78 16.39 -14.41
N VAL A 169 12.47 16.59 -14.23
CA VAL A 169 11.56 15.49 -13.92
C VAL A 169 11.26 14.72 -15.19
N SER A 170 11.25 13.40 -15.10
CA SER A 170 10.96 12.49 -16.20
C SER A 170 10.10 11.34 -15.71
N VAL A 171 9.23 10.86 -16.61
CA VAL A 171 8.37 9.71 -16.38
C VAL A 171 8.76 8.62 -17.37
N VAL A 172 9.04 7.44 -16.83
CA VAL A 172 9.32 6.22 -17.61
C VAL A 172 8.21 5.21 -17.37
N VAL A 173 7.84 4.48 -18.42
CA VAL A 173 6.64 3.64 -18.40
C VAL A 173 7.04 2.17 -18.52
N PHE A 174 6.52 1.34 -17.62
CA PHE A 174 6.66 -0.10 -17.67
C PHE A 174 5.31 -0.73 -18.06
N ASP A 175 5.30 -1.42 -19.20
CA ASP A 175 4.14 -2.18 -19.69
C ASP A 175 4.09 -3.52 -18.94
N THR A 176 3.06 -3.70 -18.10
CA THR A 176 2.98 -4.88 -17.23
C THR A 176 2.56 -6.15 -17.97
N GLU A 177 1.89 -6.02 -19.12
CA GLU A 177 1.48 -7.14 -19.96
C GLU A 177 2.69 -7.66 -20.75
N LYS A 178 3.41 -6.75 -21.42
CA LYS A 178 4.60 -7.09 -22.21
C LYS A 178 5.85 -7.31 -21.36
N GLN A 179 5.80 -6.95 -20.07
CA GLN A 179 6.93 -7.02 -19.14
C GLN A 179 8.17 -6.28 -19.67
N MET A 180 7.98 -5.07 -20.20
CA MET A 180 9.06 -4.27 -20.81
C MET A 180 8.87 -2.78 -20.60
N TRP A 181 9.98 -2.03 -20.60
CA TRP A 181 9.97 -0.58 -20.57
C TRP A 181 9.62 -0.01 -21.93
N GLU A 182 8.77 1.01 -21.97
CA GLU A 182 8.53 1.79 -23.17
C GLU A 182 9.76 2.63 -23.50
N GLY A 183 10.08 2.76 -24.80
CA GLY A 183 11.26 3.50 -25.24
C GLY A 183 11.12 5.02 -25.13
N GLU A 184 9.89 5.52 -25.01
CA GLU A 184 9.61 6.94 -24.87
C GLU A 184 9.74 7.39 -23.42
N VAL A 185 10.52 8.45 -23.20
CA VAL A 185 10.59 9.15 -21.91
C VAL A 185 9.62 10.33 -21.98
N ILE A 186 8.65 10.36 -21.08
CA ILE A 186 7.67 11.45 -21.00
C ILE A 186 8.25 12.55 -20.12
N LYS A 187 8.32 13.77 -20.65
CA LYS A 187 8.74 14.96 -19.91
C LYS A 187 7.54 15.84 -19.60
N PRO A 188 7.41 16.36 -18.36
CA PRO A 188 6.39 17.35 -18.04
C PRO A 188 6.55 18.62 -18.89
N GLU A 189 5.52 18.98 -19.66
CA GLU A 189 5.48 20.25 -20.40
C GLU A 189 5.30 21.45 -19.45
N ILE A 190 4.68 21.19 -18.30
CA ILE A 190 4.44 22.16 -17.26
C ILE A 190 5.55 22.04 -16.21
N LYS A 191 6.26 23.14 -15.96
CA LYS A 191 7.31 23.18 -14.94
C LYS A 191 6.78 22.76 -13.57
N ILE A 192 7.46 21.76 -13.01
CA ILE A 192 7.35 21.24 -11.65
C ILE A 192 8.76 21.21 -11.06
N GLY A 193 8.86 21.38 -9.74
CA GLY A 193 10.11 21.26 -9.02
C GLY A 193 10.70 19.87 -9.16
N ASN A 194 12.02 19.80 -9.05
CA ASN A 194 12.77 18.57 -9.26
C ASN A 194 12.56 17.51 -8.17
N MET A 195 12.05 17.91 -7.01
CA MET A 195 11.85 17.03 -5.86
C MET A 195 10.39 16.57 -5.76
N ILE A 196 10.07 15.51 -6.50
CA ILE A 196 8.76 14.85 -6.46
C ILE A 196 8.52 14.17 -5.10
N ARG A 197 7.32 14.38 -4.54
CA ARG A 197 6.92 13.86 -3.23
C ARG A 197 5.87 12.76 -3.29
N CYS A 198 4.98 12.82 -4.28
CA CYS A 198 3.99 11.78 -4.50
C CYS A 198 3.54 11.76 -5.96
N SER A 199 2.95 10.62 -6.31
CA SER A 199 2.24 10.39 -7.56
C SER A 199 1.01 9.55 -7.22
N LEU A 200 -0.15 9.91 -7.75
CA LEU A 200 -1.41 9.18 -7.55
C LEU A 200 -2.28 9.23 -8.80
N VAL A 201 -3.31 8.39 -8.85
CA VAL A 201 -4.28 8.36 -9.94
C VAL A 201 -5.63 8.79 -9.42
N MET A 202 -6.25 9.76 -10.10
CA MET A 202 -7.56 10.30 -9.78
C MET A 202 -8.20 10.80 -11.08
N ASP A 203 -9.50 10.55 -11.30
CA ASP A 203 -10.20 11.00 -12.52
C ASP A 203 -9.48 10.56 -13.81
N ASP A 204 -9.05 9.28 -13.84
CA ASP A 204 -8.27 8.65 -14.92
C ASP A 204 -6.96 9.38 -15.31
N LYS A 205 -6.45 10.25 -14.43
CA LYS A 205 -5.23 11.04 -14.69
C LYS A 205 -4.18 10.79 -13.62
N ILE A 206 -2.93 10.87 -14.02
CA ILE A 206 -1.79 10.73 -13.12
C ILE A 206 -1.43 12.10 -12.58
N TYR A 207 -1.65 12.32 -11.28
CA TYR A 207 -1.22 13.53 -10.60
C TYR A 207 0.17 13.33 -10.01
N ILE A 208 1.07 14.26 -10.29
CA ILE A 208 2.44 14.30 -9.78
C ILE A 208 2.59 15.61 -9.00
N ALA A 209 3.13 15.53 -7.79
CA ALA A 209 3.30 16.71 -6.95
C ALA A 209 4.71 16.81 -6.37
N ASP A 210 5.22 18.04 -6.33
CA ASP A 210 6.42 18.44 -5.59
C ASP A 210 6.03 19.06 -4.23
N TYR A 211 6.88 19.88 -3.64
CA TYR A 211 6.60 20.60 -2.39
C TYR A 211 5.62 21.77 -2.50
N PHE A 212 5.33 22.27 -3.70
CA PHE A 212 4.65 23.55 -3.90
C PHE A 212 3.45 23.47 -4.83
N ARG A 213 3.48 22.57 -5.82
CA ARG A 213 2.55 22.50 -6.94
C ARG A 213 2.30 21.06 -7.37
N SER A 214 1.15 20.85 -7.98
CA SER A 214 0.85 19.61 -8.68
C SER A 214 0.60 19.86 -10.16
N VAL A 215 0.85 18.82 -10.94
CA VAL A 215 0.46 18.73 -12.35
C VAL A 215 -0.20 17.38 -12.56
N PHE A 216 -1.06 17.28 -13.56
CA PHE A 216 -1.57 15.99 -13.99
C PHE A 216 -1.17 15.69 -15.42
N TYR A 217 -1.02 14.41 -15.71
CA TYR A 217 -0.86 13.86 -17.05
C TYR A 217 -2.11 13.04 -17.39
N ASP A 218 -2.78 13.42 -18.47
CA ASP A 218 -3.86 12.65 -19.07
C ASP A 218 -3.25 11.60 -20.00
N THR A 219 -3.39 10.33 -19.66
CA THR A 219 -2.78 9.23 -20.42
C THR A 219 -3.47 8.99 -21.76
N LYS A 220 -4.75 9.35 -21.88
CA LYS A 220 -5.57 9.15 -23.10
C LYS A 220 -5.28 10.26 -24.11
N GLU A 221 -5.33 11.51 -23.64
CA GLU A 221 -5.06 12.69 -24.48
C GLU A 221 -3.57 12.99 -24.62
N ARG A 222 -2.73 12.39 -23.78
CA ARG A 222 -1.27 12.62 -23.69
C ARG A 222 -0.92 14.08 -23.43
N THR A 223 -1.73 14.76 -22.61
CA THR A 223 -1.57 16.18 -22.30
C THR A 223 -1.28 16.42 -20.82
N TRP A 224 -0.61 17.53 -20.54
CA TRP A 224 -0.36 18.01 -19.18
C TRP A 224 -1.33 19.11 -18.79
N GLY A 225 -1.75 19.11 -17.53
CA GLY A 225 -2.60 20.17 -16.99
C GLY A 225 -2.31 20.49 -15.53
N ARG A 226 -3.00 21.52 -15.03
CA ARG A 226 -2.99 21.91 -13.62
C ARG A 226 -4.40 22.00 -13.07
N ASP A 227 -4.52 21.70 -11.79
CA ASP A 227 -5.72 21.96 -11.04
C ASP A 227 -5.43 22.97 -9.94
N THR A 228 -5.67 24.25 -10.25
CA THR A 228 -5.44 25.36 -9.32
C THR A 228 -6.30 25.28 -8.06
N MET A 229 -7.46 24.62 -8.13
CA MET A 229 -8.33 24.46 -6.97
C MET A 229 -7.80 23.35 -6.07
N LEU A 230 -7.31 22.25 -6.63
CA LEU A 230 -6.56 21.23 -5.88
C LEU A 230 -5.30 21.85 -5.22
N ASP A 231 -4.55 22.69 -5.94
CA ASP A 231 -3.36 23.36 -5.40
C ASP A 231 -3.66 24.44 -4.34
N SER A 232 -4.93 24.78 -4.10
CA SER A 232 -5.31 25.72 -3.03
C SER A 232 -5.11 25.15 -1.62
N LYS A 233 -4.82 23.84 -1.50
CA LYS A 233 -4.51 23.14 -0.25
C LYS A 233 -3.21 22.35 -0.36
N LYS A 234 -2.55 22.15 0.78
CA LYS A 234 -1.22 21.52 0.91
C LYS A 234 -1.27 19.98 0.94
N TRP A 235 -2.10 19.35 0.12
CA TRP A 235 -2.30 17.89 0.14
C TRP A 235 -1.01 17.11 -0.16
N MET A 236 -0.10 17.66 -0.96
CA MET A 236 1.20 17.04 -1.31
C MET A 236 2.17 16.84 -0.12
N PHE A 237 1.93 17.53 0.99
CA PHE A 237 2.72 17.39 2.21
C PHE A 237 2.27 16.21 3.06
N ALA A 238 1.14 15.60 2.72
CA ALA A 238 0.57 14.45 3.39
C ALA A 238 0.56 13.25 2.44
N ASP A 239 0.53 12.04 3.00
CA ASP A 239 0.23 10.84 2.21
C ASP A 239 -1.28 10.79 1.98
N ALA A 240 -1.66 11.41 0.87
CA ALA A 240 -3.00 11.38 0.33
C ALA A 240 -3.26 10.05 -0.38
N CYS A 241 -4.52 9.61 -0.35
CA CYS A 241 -5.00 8.48 -1.13
C CYS A 241 -6.23 8.86 -1.92
N VAL A 242 -6.64 7.96 -2.81
CA VAL A 242 -7.87 8.12 -3.59
C VAL A 242 -8.80 6.97 -3.27
N LEU A 243 -10.07 7.31 -2.99
CA LEU A 243 -11.17 6.39 -2.80
C LEU A 243 -12.34 6.91 -3.64
N ASP A 244 -12.85 6.07 -4.55
CA ASP A 244 -13.96 6.40 -5.47
C ASP A 244 -13.75 7.72 -6.24
N ASP A 245 -12.58 7.89 -6.86
CA ASP A 245 -12.13 9.12 -7.55
C ASP A 245 -12.05 10.38 -6.68
N VAL A 246 -12.19 10.27 -5.36
CA VAL A 246 -12.07 11.40 -4.45
C VAL A 246 -10.75 11.28 -3.70
N LEU A 247 -9.95 12.35 -3.71
CA LEU A 247 -8.71 12.41 -2.95
C LEU A 247 -9.03 12.67 -1.49
N TYR A 248 -8.41 11.91 -0.59
CA TYR A 248 -8.49 12.08 0.85
C TYR A 248 -7.08 12.25 1.44
N TYR A 249 -6.94 13.16 2.39
CA TYR A 249 -5.70 13.28 3.15
C TYR A 249 -5.95 13.91 4.51
N TYR A 250 -5.13 13.53 5.49
CA TYR A 250 -5.14 14.17 6.79
C TYR A 250 -4.39 15.52 6.75
N SER A 251 -5.15 16.61 6.95
CA SER A 251 -4.62 17.97 7.03
C SER A 251 -4.09 18.25 8.42
N ARG A 252 -2.75 18.29 8.56
CA ARG A 252 -2.09 18.57 9.85
C ARG A 252 -2.42 19.96 10.39
N ASP A 253 -2.36 20.98 9.53
CA ASP A 253 -2.54 22.38 9.92
C ASP A 253 -3.93 22.67 10.48
N GLU A 254 -4.94 21.98 9.94
CA GLU A 254 -6.35 22.18 10.31
C GLU A 254 -6.89 21.04 11.18
N ASN A 255 -6.08 20.00 11.41
CA ASN A 255 -6.41 18.80 12.18
C ASN A 255 -7.75 18.18 11.73
N CYS A 256 -7.92 17.99 10.43
CA CYS A 256 -9.13 17.46 9.82
C CYS A 256 -8.79 16.46 8.70
N LEU A 257 -9.67 15.50 8.45
CA LEU A 257 -9.56 14.65 7.27
C LEU A 257 -10.24 15.37 6.10
N ARG A 258 -9.43 15.84 5.15
CA ARG A 258 -9.88 16.58 3.97
C ARG A 258 -10.21 15.65 2.83
N ARG A 259 -11.11 16.11 1.98
CA ARG A 259 -11.42 15.46 0.70
C ARG A 259 -11.46 16.45 -0.45
N TYR A 260 -11.08 16.01 -1.65
CA TYR A 260 -11.21 16.77 -2.88
C TYR A 260 -11.95 15.97 -3.94
N ASP A 261 -13.05 16.54 -4.42
CA ASP A 261 -13.83 15.98 -5.52
C ASP A 261 -13.33 16.63 -6.83
N PRO A 262 -12.61 15.91 -7.71
CA PRO A 262 -12.07 16.46 -8.95
C PRO A 262 -13.16 16.82 -9.96
N LYS A 263 -14.29 16.10 -9.95
CA LYS A 263 -15.42 16.33 -10.87
C LYS A 263 -16.15 17.62 -10.51
N LYS A 264 -16.32 17.90 -9.21
CA LYS A 264 -16.91 19.15 -8.71
C LYS A 264 -15.88 20.27 -8.51
N ARG A 265 -14.60 19.94 -8.57
CA ARG A 265 -13.47 20.83 -8.26
C ARG A 265 -13.67 21.55 -6.93
N CYS A 266 -13.96 20.80 -5.87
CA CYS A 266 -14.23 21.40 -4.56
C CYS A 266 -13.63 20.61 -3.41
N TRP A 267 -13.24 21.36 -2.38
CA TRP A 267 -12.76 20.81 -1.12
C TRP A 267 -13.91 20.58 -0.15
N GLY A 268 -13.80 19.50 0.62
CA GLY A 268 -14.66 19.20 1.76
C GLY A 268 -13.86 18.69 2.95
N VAL A 269 -14.58 18.46 4.03
CA VAL A 269 -14.08 17.84 5.26
C VAL A 269 -14.94 16.62 5.56
N VAL A 270 -14.33 15.57 6.09
CA VAL A 270 -15.03 14.40 6.65
C VAL A 270 -15.37 14.70 8.10
N ASN A 271 -16.66 14.71 8.43
CA ASN A 271 -17.18 14.99 9.76
C ASN A 271 -17.17 13.72 10.65
N GLY A 272 -17.35 13.87 11.96
CA GLY A 272 -17.55 12.74 12.89
C GLY A 272 -16.28 12.04 13.39
N LEU A 273 -15.10 12.61 13.11
CA LEU A 273 -13.81 12.03 13.48
C LEU A 273 -13.08 12.79 14.60
N ASP A 274 -13.75 13.71 15.29
CA ASP A 274 -13.13 14.63 16.25
C ASP A 274 -12.29 13.92 17.32
N ASP A 275 -12.81 12.84 17.91
CA ASP A 275 -12.11 12.05 18.93
C ASP A 275 -10.85 11.37 18.39
N LEU A 276 -10.95 10.73 17.21
CA LEU A 276 -9.79 10.14 16.55
C LEU A 276 -8.75 11.22 16.26
N LEU A 277 -9.19 12.35 15.71
CA LEU A 277 -8.29 13.40 15.27
C LEU A 277 -7.61 14.10 16.47
N ALA A 278 -8.29 14.20 17.61
CA ALA A 278 -7.71 14.64 18.87
C ALA A 278 -6.64 13.67 19.39
N THR A 279 -6.79 12.36 19.17
CA THR A 279 -5.74 11.39 19.54
C THR A 279 -4.57 11.37 18.57
N THR A 280 -4.82 11.65 17.27
CA THR A 280 -3.72 11.81 16.33
C THR A 280 -2.84 12.94 16.80
N ARG A 281 -3.34 14.04 17.42
CA ARG A 281 -2.62 15.20 18.06
C ARG A 281 -1.43 14.90 19.00
N GLY A 282 -0.89 13.67 19.07
CA GLY A 282 0.45 13.35 19.64
C GLY A 282 1.63 13.09 18.65
N SER A 283 1.37 12.72 17.39
CA SER A 283 2.34 12.58 16.27
C SER A 283 3.23 13.80 15.86
N TRP A 284 2.74 15.05 15.78
CA TRP A 284 3.49 16.24 15.31
C TRP A 284 4.74 16.52 16.14
N ALA A 285 4.66 16.41 17.47
CA ALA A 285 5.77 16.73 18.38
C ALA A 285 6.94 15.73 18.30
N MET A 286 6.76 14.62 17.58
CA MET A 286 7.73 13.54 17.50
C MET A 286 8.65 13.61 16.28
N SER A 287 8.37 14.52 15.34
CA SER A 287 9.17 14.65 14.12
C SER A 287 10.12 15.83 14.25
N ARG A 288 11.43 15.57 14.29
CA ARG A 288 12.48 16.61 14.25
C ARG A 288 12.63 17.23 12.85
N SER A 289 11.89 16.72 11.87
CA SER A 289 11.88 17.11 10.45
C SER A 289 10.45 17.04 9.89
N SER A 290 10.21 17.50 8.67
CA SER A 290 8.92 17.46 7.97
C SER A 290 8.49 16.06 7.46
N MET A 291 8.84 14.99 8.18
CA MET A 291 8.59 13.59 7.79
C MET A 291 7.11 13.20 7.79
N LYS A 292 6.82 12.16 7.01
CA LYS A 292 5.51 11.54 6.79
C LYS A 292 5.12 10.60 7.94
N THR A 293 4.65 11.18 9.05
CA THR A 293 4.30 10.43 10.27
C THR A 293 2.83 10.02 10.37
N VAL A 294 2.02 10.45 9.40
CA VAL A 294 0.60 10.11 9.27
C VAL A 294 0.33 9.77 7.81
N GLU A 295 -0.34 8.66 7.58
CA GLU A 295 -0.67 8.18 6.25
C GLU A 295 -2.15 7.83 6.12
N THR A 296 -2.78 8.32 5.05
CA THR A 296 -4.15 7.95 4.68
C THR A 296 -4.09 7.00 3.49
N VAL A 297 -4.84 5.91 3.53
CA VAL A 297 -4.90 4.92 2.45
C VAL A 297 -6.31 4.40 2.26
N SER A 298 -6.69 4.11 1.02
CA SER A 298 -7.94 3.44 0.71
C SER A 298 -7.78 1.94 0.86
N TYR A 299 -8.67 1.32 1.62
CA TYR A 299 -8.61 -0.10 1.96
C TYR A 299 -10.04 -0.65 2.08
N ASN A 300 -10.38 -1.64 1.25
CA ASN A 300 -11.68 -2.33 1.27
C ASN A 300 -12.90 -1.39 1.22
N GLY A 301 -12.88 -0.39 0.33
CA GLY A 301 -13.93 0.63 0.21
C GLY A 301 -14.02 1.60 1.40
N LYS A 302 -13.09 1.50 2.35
CA LYS A 302 -12.95 2.36 3.52
C LYS A 302 -11.64 3.14 3.45
N LEU A 303 -11.43 4.03 4.41
CA LEU A 303 -10.13 4.63 4.65
C LEU A 303 -9.44 3.93 5.82
N ALA A 304 -8.12 3.83 5.77
CA ALA A 304 -7.29 3.53 6.92
C ALA A 304 -6.34 4.71 7.15
N LEU A 305 -6.20 5.09 8.43
CA LEU A 305 -5.31 6.17 8.87
C LEU A 305 -4.23 5.58 9.77
N PHE A 306 -2.99 5.57 9.30
CA PHE A 306 -1.83 5.21 10.11
C PHE A 306 -1.24 6.46 10.75
N PHE A 307 -0.82 6.35 12.00
CA PHE A 307 -0.17 7.44 12.70
C PHE A 307 0.72 6.96 13.84
N LEU A 308 1.79 7.71 14.11
CA LEU A 308 2.67 7.45 15.24
C LEU A 308 2.10 8.02 16.54
N ARG A 309 2.21 7.29 17.64
CA ARG A 309 1.82 7.76 18.98
C ARG A 309 2.82 7.29 20.05
N ARG A 310 3.22 8.17 20.99
CA ARG A 310 3.97 7.74 22.19
C ARG A 310 3.03 6.99 23.13
N THR A 311 3.53 5.90 23.67
CA THR A 311 2.94 5.22 24.81
C THR A 311 3.52 5.80 26.10
N GLY A 312 2.80 5.67 27.22
CA GLY A 312 3.18 6.29 28.51
C GLY A 312 4.52 5.82 29.11
N ARG A 313 5.23 4.85 28.50
CA ARG A 313 6.52 4.33 28.95
C ARG A 313 7.73 4.85 28.17
N GLY A 314 7.55 5.77 27.23
CA GLY A 314 8.62 6.29 26.37
C GLY A 314 8.69 5.63 25.00
N ASP A 315 8.14 4.42 24.86
CA ASP A 315 8.05 3.66 23.60
C ASP A 315 7.07 4.30 22.62
N LYS A 316 7.33 4.13 21.32
CA LYS A 316 6.45 4.59 20.24
C LYS A 316 5.67 3.40 19.67
N GLY A 317 4.45 3.68 19.21
CA GLY A 317 3.64 2.71 18.49
C GLY A 317 3.14 3.30 17.20
N ILE A 318 3.04 2.46 16.16
CA ILE A 318 2.25 2.75 14.98
C ILE A 318 0.83 2.31 15.29
N TRP A 319 -0.10 3.24 15.13
CA TRP A 319 -1.53 3.02 15.25
C TRP A 319 -2.17 3.02 13.89
N CYS A 320 -3.26 2.28 13.75
CA CYS A 320 -4.10 2.30 12.57
C CYS A 320 -5.55 2.44 13.01
N ALA A 321 -6.28 3.31 12.31
CA ALA A 321 -7.73 3.45 12.44
C ALA A 321 -8.39 3.14 11.11
N GLU A 322 -9.37 2.23 11.11
CA GLU A 322 -10.24 1.99 9.94
C GLU A 322 -11.47 2.88 10.06
N ILE A 323 -11.79 3.56 8.97
CA ILE A 323 -12.81 4.60 8.90
C ILE A 323 -13.75 4.28 7.74
N SER A 324 -15.00 3.94 8.06
CA SER A 324 -16.08 3.87 7.07
C SER A 324 -16.57 5.28 6.74
N LEU A 325 -16.98 5.49 5.50
CA LEU A 325 -17.53 6.76 5.03
C LEU A 325 -19.00 6.57 4.67
N GLU A 326 -19.83 7.54 5.05
CA GLU A 326 -21.22 7.62 4.62
C GLU A 326 -21.53 9.02 4.09
N THR A 327 -22.41 9.09 3.08
CA THR A 327 -22.94 10.35 2.57
C THR A 327 -24.30 10.60 3.21
N ARG A 328 -24.42 11.70 3.96
CA ARG A 328 -25.68 12.11 4.60
C ARG A 328 -26.48 13.08 3.73
N GLN A 329 -27.71 13.37 4.14
CA GLN A 329 -28.56 14.36 3.47
C GLN A 329 -27.82 15.71 3.36
N GLY A 330 -27.88 16.33 2.18
CA GLY A 330 -27.13 17.55 1.86
C GLY A 330 -25.74 17.31 1.26
N GLY A 331 -25.29 16.06 1.09
CA GLY A 331 -24.00 15.74 0.46
C GLY A 331 -22.81 15.87 1.41
N GLU A 332 -23.06 15.96 2.72
CA GLU A 332 -22.03 15.87 3.75
C GLU A 332 -21.46 14.46 3.82
N ILE A 333 -20.14 14.36 4.00
CA ILE A 333 -19.46 13.09 4.20
C ILE A 333 -19.12 12.96 5.67
N TRP A 334 -19.56 11.87 6.27
CA TRP A 334 -19.28 11.51 7.67
C TRP A 334 -18.40 10.28 7.71
N GLY A 335 -17.44 10.28 8.64
CA GLY A 335 -16.57 9.16 8.94
C GLY A 335 -16.97 8.52 10.25
N GLN A 336 -16.98 7.19 10.30
CA GLN A 336 -17.15 6.41 11.52
C GLN A 336 -15.92 5.54 11.73
N VAL A 337 -15.33 5.60 12.92
CA VAL A 337 -14.19 4.77 13.29
C VAL A 337 -14.68 3.37 13.64
N GLU A 338 -14.34 2.39 12.80
CA GLU A 338 -14.71 0.99 12.98
C GLU A 338 -13.84 0.33 14.05
N TRP A 339 -12.55 0.66 14.05
CA TRP A 339 -11.60 0.28 15.09
C TRP A 339 -10.37 1.19 15.03
N CYS A 340 -9.68 1.34 16.17
CA CYS A 340 -8.41 2.05 16.26
C CYS A 340 -7.52 1.39 17.29
N HIS A 341 -6.39 0.82 16.87
CA HIS A 341 -5.49 0.05 17.72
C HIS A 341 -4.02 0.27 17.33
N GLN A 342 -3.12 0.02 18.29
CA GLN A 342 -1.70 -0.10 18.00
C GLN A 342 -1.44 -1.38 17.19
N VAL A 343 -0.82 -1.24 16.03
CA VAL A 343 -0.53 -2.34 15.10
C VAL A 343 0.93 -2.77 15.12
N LEU A 344 1.85 -1.91 15.59
CA LEU A 344 3.27 -2.21 15.77
C LEU A 344 3.87 -1.38 16.90
N SER A 345 4.77 -1.95 17.69
CA SER A 345 5.65 -1.22 18.61
C SER A 345 6.97 -0.95 17.92
N ILE A 346 7.48 0.28 18.04
CA ILE A 346 8.79 0.67 17.53
C ILE A 346 9.60 1.37 18.63
N GLU A 347 10.91 1.24 18.57
CA GLU A 347 11.83 1.96 19.46
C GLU A 347 11.83 3.47 19.12
N ASP A 348 12.60 4.29 19.85
CA ASP A 348 12.60 5.76 19.70
C ASP A 348 13.30 6.26 18.41
N GLN A 349 12.98 5.64 17.27
CA GLN A 349 13.45 6.00 15.93
C GLN A 349 12.46 6.96 15.25
N SER A 350 12.93 7.60 14.19
CA SER A 350 12.05 8.33 13.25
C SER A 350 11.59 7.39 12.15
N CYS A 351 10.33 7.53 11.71
CA CYS A 351 9.70 6.60 10.80
C CYS A 351 8.82 7.35 9.79
N GLU A 352 9.01 7.06 8.51
CA GLU A 352 8.02 7.36 7.47
C GLU A 352 7.19 6.11 7.17
N ILE A 353 5.88 6.31 7.00
CA ILE A 353 4.93 5.25 6.71
C ILE A 353 4.48 5.41 5.26
N LYS A 354 4.55 4.32 4.50
CA LYS A 354 3.93 4.20 3.19
C LYS A 354 3.12 2.90 3.14
N SER A 355 1.99 2.90 2.45
CA SER A 355 1.05 1.80 2.43
C SER A 355 0.57 1.53 1.01
N LEU A 356 0.26 0.27 0.77
CA LEU A 356 0.01 -0.29 -0.54
C LEU A 356 -1.20 -1.23 -0.44
N PRO A 357 -2.39 -0.78 -0.87
CA PRO A 357 -3.56 -1.64 -0.90
C PRO A 357 -3.45 -2.61 -2.07
N VAL A 358 -3.65 -3.90 -1.79
CA VAL A 358 -3.51 -5.01 -2.73
C VAL A 358 -4.80 -5.84 -2.71
N MET A 359 -5.21 -6.34 -3.87
CA MET A 359 -6.38 -7.21 -4.04
C MET A 359 -5.92 -8.66 -4.26
N LEU A 360 -6.36 -9.59 -3.40
CA LEU A 360 -5.86 -10.96 -3.30
C LEU A 360 -6.91 -12.07 -3.35
#